data_AF-A0A0M1J0S2-F1
#
_entry.id   AF-A0A0M1J0S2-F1
#
_cell.length_a   1.000
_cell.length_b   1.000
_cell.length_c   1.000
_cell.angle_alpha   90.00
_cell.angle_beta   90.00
_cell.angle_gamma   90.00
#
_symmetry.space_group_name_H-M   'P 1'
#
loop_
_entity.id
_entity.type
_entity.pdbx_description
1 polymer ?
#
loop_
_entity_poly.entity_id
_entity_poly.type
_entity_poly.pdbx_seq_one_letter_code
_entity_poly.pdbx_strand_id
1 'polypeptide(L)' 'MKKIIKKVSIGVLTLGLLLGMGFSNPVSARPICSCPDPNIDSWKIDNCTIYYVCRNCHWSSTWNTCK' A
#
# COMPACT_ATOMS: atom_id res chain seq x y z
N MET A 1 -40.83 -13.09 20.97
CA MET A 1 -39.49 -12.45 21.00
C MET A 1 -38.49 -13.11 20.02
N LYS A 2 -38.83 -13.27 18.73
CA LYS A 2 -37.91 -13.87 17.72
C LYS A 2 -37.61 -12.96 16.51
N LYS A 3 -38.35 -11.85 16.35
CA LYS A 3 -38.28 -10.99 15.15
C LYS A 3 -37.21 -9.90 15.20
N ILE A 4 -36.77 -9.49 16.40
CA ILE A 4 -35.84 -8.37 16.59
C ILE A 4 -34.38 -8.81 16.34
N ILE A 5 -34.04 -10.04 16.72
CA ILE A 5 -32.67 -10.60 16.60
C ILE A 5 -32.18 -10.65 15.14
N LYS A 6 -33.09 -10.82 14.16
CA LYS A 6 -32.72 -10.86 12.73
C LYS A 6 -32.31 -9.49 12.16
N LYS A 7 -32.80 -8.37 12.72
CA LYS A 7 -32.50 -7.03 12.19
C LYS A 7 -31.16 -6.46 12.69
N VAL A 8 -30.70 -6.90 13.85
CA VAL A 8 -29.42 -6.45 14.45
C VAL A 8 -28.22 -6.96 13.65
N SER A 9 -28.32 -8.18 13.11
CA SER A 9 -27.23 -8.80 12.34
C SER A 9 -26.83 -8.00 11.09
N ILE A 10 -27.82 -7.45 10.37
CA ILE A 10 -27.57 -6.67 9.15
C ILE A 10 -26.89 -5.33 9.46
N GLY A 11 -27.30 -4.66 10.55
CA GLY A 11 -26.72 -3.38 10.95
C GLY A 11 -25.27 -3.48 11.44
N VAL A 12 -24.91 -4.59 12.09
CA VAL A 12 -23.53 -4.85 12.53
C VAL A 12 -22.62 -5.15 11.33
N LEU A 13 -23.13 -5.88 10.32
CA LEU A 13 -22.38 -6.18 9.10
C LEU A 13 -22.06 -4.92 8.29
N THR A 14 -23.02 -4.01 8.10
CA THR A 14 -22.78 -2.76 7.36
C THR A 14 -21.84 -1.81 8.09
N LEU A 15 -21.91 -1.74 9.42
CA LEU A 15 -20.99 -0.91 10.22
C LEU A 15 -19.56 -1.46 10.20
N GLY A 16 -19.40 -2.80 10.24
CA GLY A 16 -18.10 -3.45 10.11
C GLY A 16 -17.44 -3.23 8.74
N LEU A 17 -18.24 -3.25 7.67
CA LEU A 17 -17.76 -2.96 6.30
C LEU A 17 -17.29 -1.50 6.14
N LEU A 18 -18.00 -0.53 6.71
CA LEU A 18 -17.62 0.89 6.62
C LEU A 18 -16.34 1.21 7.41
N LEU A 19 -16.14 0.56 8.57
CA LEU A 19 -14.92 0.73 9.36
C LEU A 19 -13.72 -0.03 8.77
N GLY A 20 -13.96 -1.10 8.00
CA GLY A 20 -12.91 -1.89 7.36
C GLY A 20 -12.28 -1.25 6.12
N MET A 21 -12.95 -0.29 5.46
CA MET A 21 -12.41 0.39 4.27
C MET A 21 -11.49 1.58 4.60
N GLY A 22 -11.31 1.92 5.89
CA GLY A 22 -10.55 3.10 6.33
C GLY A 22 -9.03 2.96 6.36
N PHE A 23 -8.45 1.79 6.06
CA PHE A 23 -7.01 1.53 6.22
C PHE A 23 -6.29 1.08 4.94
N SER A 24 -6.90 1.27 3.78
CA SER A 24 -6.16 1.25 2.52
C SER A 24 -5.46 2.59 2.35
N ASN A 25 -4.46 2.87 3.19
CA ASN A 25 -3.44 3.83 2.79
C ASN A 25 -2.94 3.34 1.42
N PRO A 26 -2.90 4.16 0.37
CA PRO A 26 -2.14 3.82 -0.81
C PRO A 26 -0.69 3.75 -0.33
N VAL A 27 -0.28 2.57 0.12
CA VAL A 27 1.12 2.26 0.33
C VAL A 27 1.68 2.35 -1.07
N SER A 28 2.23 3.52 -1.37
CA SER A 28 2.95 3.83 -2.59
C SER A 28 3.97 2.70 -2.78
N ALA A 29 3.61 1.72 -3.63
CA ALA A 29 4.31 0.45 -3.69
C ALA A 29 5.72 0.73 -4.20
N ARG A 30 6.69 0.73 -3.28
CA ARG A 30 8.09 0.98 -3.62
C ARG A 30 8.49 0.03 -4.74
N PRO A 31 9.23 0.51 -5.75
CA PRO A 31 9.62 -0.34 -6.86
C PRO A 31 10.60 -1.41 -6.35
N ILE A 32 10.42 -2.66 -6.81
CA ILE A 32 11.18 -3.83 -6.36
C ILE A 32 12.13 -4.27 -7.47
N CYS A 33 13.38 -4.59 -7.13
CA CYS A 33 14.29 -5.26 -8.05
C CYS A 33 14.18 -6.78 -7.92
N SER A 34 14.00 -7.49 -9.04
CA SER A 34 13.73 -8.93 -9.07
C SER A 34 14.98 -9.82 -9.15
N CYS A 35 16.15 -9.30 -8.79
CA CYS A 35 17.38 -10.09 -8.81
C CYS A 35 17.50 -11.01 -7.58
N PRO A 36 18.23 -12.14 -7.68
CA PRO A 36 18.36 -13.10 -6.58
C PRO A 36 18.97 -12.52 -5.29
N ASP A 37 19.89 -11.57 -5.42
CA ASP A 37 20.54 -10.88 -4.31
C ASP A 37 20.36 -9.35 -4.48
N PRO A 38 19.24 -8.79 -4.01
CA PRO A 38 18.93 -7.38 -4.18
C PRO A 38 19.72 -6.50 -3.21
N ASN A 39 20.53 -5.59 -3.75
CA ASN A 39 21.21 -4.54 -2.99
C ASN A 39 20.70 -3.17 -3.45
N ILE A 40 19.67 -2.66 -2.75
CA ILE A 40 18.93 -1.45 -3.15
C ILE A 40 19.44 -0.23 -2.39
N ASP A 41 19.87 0.77 -3.15
CA ASP A 41 20.11 2.13 -2.68
C ASP A 41 18.99 3.05 -3.17
N SER A 42 18.69 4.10 -2.38
CA SER A 42 17.72 5.11 -2.80
C SER A 42 18.08 6.49 -2.29
N TRP A 43 17.81 7.50 -3.09
CA TRP A 43 17.96 8.90 -2.69
C TRP A 43 16.89 9.77 -3.31
N LYS A 44 16.56 10.85 -2.60
CA LYS A 44 15.61 11.86 -3.05
C LYS A 44 16.28 12.75 -4.08
N ILE A 45 15.70 12.86 -5.28
CA ILE A 45 16.21 13.74 -6.35
C ILE A 45 15.43 15.04 -6.45
N ASP A 46 14.16 15.03 -6.03
CA ASP A 46 13.29 16.21 -5.96
C ASP A 46 12.31 16.06 -4.79
N ASN A 47 11.58 17.13 -4.42
CA ASN A 47 10.59 17.09 -3.34
C ASN A 47 9.63 15.90 -3.46
N CYS A 48 9.25 15.55 -4.69
CA CYS A 48 8.28 14.50 -4.97
C CYS A 48 8.87 13.23 -5.57
N THR A 49 10.19 13.16 -5.76
CA THR A 49 10.78 12.10 -6.57
C THR A 49 11.94 11.42 -5.87
N ILE A 50 11.87 10.09 -5.78
CA ILE A 50 12.91 9.22 -5.21
C ILE A 50 13.47 8.37 -6.34
N TYR A 51 14.79 8.35 -6.46
CA TYR A 51 15.50 7.45 -7.36
C TYR A 51 15.94 6.21 -6.60
N TYR A 52 15.67 5.03 -7.18
CA TYR A 52 16.06 3.73 -6.66
C TYR A 52 17.04 3.09 -7.64
N VAL A 53 18.09 2.47 -7.10
CA VAL A 53 19.04 1.67 -7.89
C VAL A 53 19.32 0.36 -7.16
N CYS A 54 19.40 -0.74 -7.90
CA CYS A 54 19.94 -1.98 -7.39
C CYS A 54 21.37 -2.16 -7.91
N ARG A 55 22.33 -2.17 -6.99
CA ARG A 55 23.77 -2.24 -7.30
C ARG A 55 24.16 -3.56 -7.94
N ASN A 56 23.48 -4.65 -7.58
CA ASN A 56 23.87 -6.00 -7.99
C ASN A 56 23.37 -6.37 -9.39
N CYS A 57 22.26 -5.79 -9.86
CA CYS A 57 21.67 -6.08 -11.18
C CYS A 57 21.56 -4.87 -12.10
N HIS A 58 22.11 -3.72 -11.68
CA HIS A 58 22.12 -2.46 -12.42
C HIS A 58 20.72 -1.97 -12.81
N TRP A 59 19.69 -2.43 -12.10
CA TRP A 59 18.33 -1.94 -12.27
C TRP A 59 18.21 -0.56 -11.64
N SER A 60 17.42 0.32 -12.26
CA SER A 60 17.06 1.59 -11.66
C SER A 60 15.62 1.96 -11.97
N SER A 61 15.00 2.71 -11.08
CA SER A 61 13.64 3.21 -11.25
C SER A 61 13.44 4.50 -10.49
N THR A 62 12.56 5.35 -11.00
CA THR A 62 12.19 6.62 -10.37
C THR A 62 10.76 6.51 -9.87
N TRP A 63 10.55 6.85 -8.60
CA TRP A 63 9.27 6.79 -7.94
C TRP A 63 8.77 8.18 -7.58
N ASN A 64 7.62 8.58 -8.12
CA ASN A 64 6.96 9.83 -7.77
C ASN A 64 6.01 9.58 -6.58
N THR A 65 6.31 10.20 -5.45
CA THR A 65 5.57 10.07 -4.19
C THR A 65 4.39 11.04 -4.06
N CYS A 66 4.27 12.03 -4.94
CA CYS A 66 3.22 13.05 -4.90
C CYS A 66 2.05 12.75 -5.86
N LYS A 67 1.86 11.49 -6.23
CA LYS A 67 0.72 11.04 -7.05
C LYS A 67 -0.60 11.16 -6.31
#